data_AF-A0A7C8KS88-F1
#
_entry.id   AF-A0A7C8KS88-F1
#
_cell.length_a   1.000
_cell.length_b   1.000
_cell.length_c   1.000
_cell.angle_alpha   90.00
_cell.angle_beta   90.00
_cell.angle_gamma   90.00
#
_symmetry.space_group_name_H-M   'P 1'
#
loop_
_entity.id
_entity.type
_entity.pdbx_description
1 polymer ?
#
loop_
_entity_poly.entity_id
_entity_poly.type
_entity_poly.pdbx_seq_one_letter_code
_entity_poly.pdbx_strand_id
1 'polypeptide(L)'
;MKYQKLFLISFIINIIAVVLVTFFLGDHFQVKETIKQNEQRLFREFVNNQEALKINLRNALQDTDEIDKMELTEALNVNYANLMLSEQISLPDKLEWFSSSLYGYNYQLLEDFKDEAQENSTREELQTIIDTINTYQKALQFDYYDTPEEMRRKFESATEDVIIPFFNNSNPF
;
A
#
# COMPACT_ATOMS: atom_id res chain seq x y z
N MET A 1 -17.52 48.08 -44.37
CA MET A 1 -17.58 48.16 -42.89
C MET A 1 -18.04 46.88 -42.18
N LYS A 2 -18.98 46.07 -42.70
CA LYS A 2 -19.41 44.82 -42.04
C LYS A 2 -18.32 43.73 -41.94
N TYR A 3 -17.50 43.56 -42.98
CA TYR A 3 -16.41 42.57 -43.00
C TYR A 3 -15.29 42.84 -41.98
N GLN A 4 -14.93 44.10 -41.75
CA GLN A 4 -13.95 44.46 -40.72
C GLN A 4 -14.47 44.15 -39.30
N LYS A 5 -15.77 44.36 -39.03
CA LYS A 5 -16.38 43.97 -37.75
C LYS A 5 -16.41 42.45 -37.58
N LEU A 6 -16.72 41.69 -38.62
CA LEU A 6 -16.71 40.21 -38.57
C LEU A 6 -15.29 39.67 -38.34
N PHE A 7 -14.28 40.25 -38.98
CA PHE A 7 -12.89 39.90 -38.75
C PHE A 7 -12.47 40.16 -37.29
N LEU A 8 -12.82 41.34 -36.76
CA LEU A 8 -12.51 41.69 -35.37
C LEU A 8 -13.20 40.74 -34.38
N ILE A 9 -14.47 40.39 -34.62
CA ILE A 9 -15.23 39.45 -33.78
C ILE A 9 -14.61 38.05 -33.85
N SER A 10 -14.27 37.56 -35.05
CA SER A 10 -13.63 36.25 -35.22
C SER A 10 -12.25 36.18 -34.56
N PHE A 11 -11.49 37.29 -34.61
CA PHE A 11 -10.21 37.42 -33.94
C PHE A 11 -10.35 37.40 -32.42
N ILE A 12 -11.32 38.15 -31.87
CA ILE A 12 -11.62 38.15 -30.42
C ILE A 12 -12.06 36.76 -29.96
N ILE A 13 -12.94 36.08 -30.70
CA ILE A 13 -13.40 34.73 -30.37
C ILE A 13 -12.23 33.74 -30.39
N ASN A 14 -11.31 33.83 -31.36
CA ASN A 14 -10.12 32.99 -31.39
C ASN A 14 -9.20 33.22 -30.19
N ILE A 15 -8.97 34.48 -29.81
CA ILE A 15 -8.16 34.79 -28.62
C ILE A 15 -8.82 34.20 -27.37
N ILE A 16 -10.14 34.40 -27.20
CA ILE A 16 -10.88 33.84 -26.07
C ILE A 16 -10.79 32.30 -26.07
N ALA A 17 -10.95 31.66 -27.24
CA ALA A 17 -10.85 30.21 -27.35
C ALA A 17 -9.45 29.69 -26.98
N VAL A 18 -8.38 30.35 -27.43
CA VAL A 18 -6.99 29.99 -27.07
C VAL A 18 -6.75 30.18 -25.58
N VAL A 19 -7.22 31.29 -24.98
CA VAL A 19 -7.09 31.54 -23.54
C VAL A 19 -7.83 30.47 -22.73
N LEU A 20 -9.06 30.14 -23.11
CA LEU A 20 -9.84 29.09 -22.43
C LEU A 20 -9.16 27.72 -22.56
N VAL A 21 -8.72 27.34 -23.76
CA VAL A 21 -8.01 26.06 -23.98
C VAL A 21 -6.74 25.99 -23.13
N THR A 22 -5.96 27.08 -23.07
CA THR A 22 -4.72 27.13 -22.28
C THR A 22 -5.02 27.00 -20.78
N PHE A 23 -6.05 27.68 -20.28
CA PHE A 23 -6.47 27.61 -18.88
C PHE A 23 -6.97 26.20 -18.51
N PHE A 24 -7.87 25.63 -19.30
CA PHE A 24 -8.40 24.28 -19.09
C PHE A 24 -7.30 23.20 -19.16
N LEU A 25 -6.38 23.30 -20.12
CA LEU A 25 -5.24 22.37 -20.20
C LEU A 25 -4.33 22.53 -18.99
N GLY A 26 -4.00 23.77 -18.60
CA GLY A 26 -3.18 24.05 -17.42
C GLY A 26 -3.75 23.45 -16.13
N ASP A 27 -5.03 23.71 -15.86
CA ASP A 27 -5.73 23.16 -14.69
C ASP A 27 -5.77 21.63 -14.73
N HIS A 28 -6.04 21.03 -15.90
CA HIS A 28 -6.11 19.57 -16.04
C HIS A 28 -4.75 18.90 -15.80
N PHE A 29 -3.66 19.48 -16.30
CA PHE A 29 -2.31 18.97 -16.05
C PHE A 29 -1.94 19.09 -14.57
N GLN A 30 -2.27 20.20 -13.92
CA GLN A 30 -2.01 20.41 -12.50
C GLN A 30 -2.79 19.42 -11.62
N VAL A 31 -4.05 19.16 -11.94
CA VAL A 31 -4.88 18.16 -11.24
C VAL A 31 -4.29 16.75 -11.41
N LYS A 32 -3.92 16.36 -12.64
CA LYS A 32 -3.30 15.05 -12.90
C LYS A 32 -2.00 14.85 -12.14
N GLU A 33 -1.14 15.88 -12.12
CA GLU A 33 0.13 15.83 -11.41
C GLU A 33 -0.09 15.70 -9.90
N THR A 34 -1.04 16.46 -9.35
CA THR A 34 -1.41 16.38 -7.92
C THR A 34 -1.94 14.99 -7.56
N ILE A 35 -2.77 14.39 -8.42
CA ILE A 35 -3.27 13.02 -8.21
C ILE A 35 -2.12 12.02 -8.21
N LYS A 36 -1.19 12.11 -9.16
CA LYS A 36 -0.02 11.22 -9.22
C LYS A 36 0.86 11.34 -7.98
N GLN A 37 1.10 12.55 -7.50
CA GLN A 37 1.90 12.78 -6.28
C GLN A 37 1.21 12.23 -5.02
N ASN A 38 -0.11 12.40 -4.92
CA ASN A 38 -0.89 11.84 -3.83
C ASN A 38 -0.86 10.31 -3.86
N GLU A 39 -1.08 9.71 -5.03
CA GLU A 39 -0.99 8.26 -5.19
C GLU A 39 0.41 7.74 -4.84
N GLN A 40 1.45 8.42 -5.33
CA GLN A 40 2.83 8.08 -5.01
C GLN A 40 3.02 8.08 -3.49
N ARG A 41 2.59 9.14 -2.79
CA ARG A 41 2.65 9.25 -1.33
C ARG A 41 1.96 8.06 -0.64
N LEU A 42 0.76 7.68 -1.08
CA LEU A 42 0.00 6.58 -0.49
C LEU A 42 0.71 5.22 -0.66
N PHE A 43 1.32 4.96 -1.83
CA PHE A 43 2.15 3.77 -2.00
C PHE A 43 3.36 3.77 -1.05
N ARG A 44 4.03 4.91 -0.87
CA ARG A 44 5.15 5.01 0.08
C ARG A 44 4.68 4.74 1.51
N GLU A 45 3.53 5.29 1.89
CA GLU A 45 2.92 5.07 3.20
C GLU A 45 2.60 3.60 3.43
N PHE A 46 2.04 2.92 2.42
CA PHE A 46 1.79 1.48 2.47
C PHE A 46 3.08 0.67 2.73
N VAL A 47 4.17 0.96 2.00
CA VAL A 47 5.47 0.29 2.20
C VAL A 47 6.04 0.57 3.60
N ASN A 48 5.94 1.80 4.08
CA ASN A 48 6.41 2.17 5.43
C ASN A 48 5.62 1.42 6.52
N ASN A 49 4.31 1.30 6.35
CA ASN A 49 3.47 0.54 7.27
C ASN A 49 3.78 -0.96 7.21
N GLN A 50 4.14 -1.53 6.05
CA GLN A 50 4.63 -2.91 5.98
C GLN A 50 5.94 -3.11 6.78
N GLU A 51 6.83 -2.10 6.77
CA GLU A 51 8.04 -2.13 7.60
C GLU A 51 7.72 -2.07 9.09
N ALA A 52 6.84 -1.15 9.49
CA ALA A 52 6.41 -1.01 10.87
C ALA A 52 5.71 -2.27 11.39
N LEU A 53 4.83 -2.87 10.58
CA LEU A 53 4.19 -4.15 10.87
C LEU A 53 5.23 -5.25 11.15
N LYS A 54 6.23 -5.38 10.27
CA LYS A 54 7.32 -6.36 10.45
C LYS A 54 8.11 -6.11 11.74
N ILE A 55 8.39 -4.84 12.08
CA ILE A 55 9.12 -4.48 13.30
C ILE A 55 8.30 -4.87 14.54
N ASN A 56 7.02 -4.50 14.59
CA ASN A 56 6.17 -4.79 15.74
C ASN A 56 5.94 -6.29 15.92
N LEU A 57 5.75 -7.05 14.83
CA LEU A 57 5.69 -8.51 14.89
C LEU A 57 7.01 -9.13 15.41
N ARG A 58 8.17 -8.58 15.04
CA ARG A 58 9.46 -9.03 15.59
C ARG A 58 9.60 -8.70 17.07
N ASN A 59 9.20 -7.50 17.49
CA ASN A 59 9.23 -7.09 18.88
C ASN A 59 8.33 -7.99 19.73
N ALA A 60 7.16 -8.36 19.21
CA ALA A 60 6.26 -9.30 19.86
C ALA A 60 6.92 -10.67 20.16
N LEU A 61 7.93 -11.06 19.39
CA LEU A 61 8.66 -12.33 19.56
C LEU A 61 9.98 -12.20 20.34
N GLN A 62 10.39 -10.99 20.76
CA GLN A 62 11.73 -10.78 21.35
C GLN A 62 11.90 -11.46 22.71
N ASP A 63 10.88 -11.41 23.57
CA ASP A 63 10.89 -12.17 24.83
C ASP A 63 10.71 -13.64 24.50
N THR A 64 11.59 -14.50 25.01
CA THR A 64 11.61 -15.95 24.68
C THR A 64 10.48 -16.75 25.31
N ASP A 65 9.84 -16.19 26.34
CA ASP A 65 8.95 -16.93 27.24
C ASP A 65 7.49 -16.49 27.15
N GLU A 66 7.20 -15.30 26.60
CA GLU A 66 5.83 -14.82 26.31
C GLU A 66 5.83 -13.98 25.02
N ILE A 67 4.73 -13.99 24.26
CA ILE A 67 4.52 -13.09 23.14
C ILE A 67 3.99 -11.74 23.67
N ASP A 68 4.65 -10.63 23.32
CA ASP A 68 4.22 -9.30 23.77
C ASP A 68 2.92 -8.87 23.07
N LYS A 69 1.84 -8.84 23.85
CA LYS A 69 0.48 -8.49 23.41
C LYS A 69 0.36 -7.02 23.02
N MET A 70 1.17 -6.13 23.62
CA MET A 70 1.18 -4.71 23.26
C MET A 70 1.72 -4.56 21.84
N GLU A 71 2.87 -5.16 21.55
CA GLU A 71 3.48 -5.14 20.22
C GLU A 71 2.61 -5.83 19.16
N LEU A 72 1.94 -6.94 19.50
CA LEU A 72 0.92 -7.55 18.62
C LEU A 72 -0.27 -6.63 18.35
N THR A 73 -0.72 -5.86 19.35
CA THR A 73 -1.79 -4.87 19.19
C THR A 73 -1.35 -3.75 18.26
N GLU A 74 -0.11 -3.27 18.39
CA GLU A 74 0.44 -2.29 17.46
C GLU A 74 0.58 -2.85 16.04
N ALA A 75 1.03 -4.09 15.88
CA ALA A 75 1.07 -4.79 14.59
C ALA A 75 -0.33 -4.88 13.97
N LEU A 76 -1.36 -5.26 14.74
CA LEU A 76 -2.76 -5.28 14.29
C LEU A 76 -3.22 -3.90 13.79
N ASN A 77 -2.95 -2.83 14.55
CA ASN A 77 -3.34 -1.46 14.20
C ASN A 77 -2.65 -0.95 12.93
N VAL A 78 -1.35 -1.23 12.78
CA VAL A 78 -0.60 -0.85 11.57
C VAL A 78 -1.10 -1.62 10.35
N ASN A 79 -1.41 -2.92 10.52
CA ASN A 79 -1.98 -3.71 9.43
C ASN A 79 -3.37 -3.21 9.02
N TYR A 80 -4.20 -2.80 9.99
CA TYR A 80 -5.48 -2.14 9.70
C TYR A 80 -5.30 -0.84 8.92
N ALA A 81 -4.32 0.00 9.27
CA ALA A 81 -4.01 1.20 8.50
C ALA A 81 -3.63 0.86 7.04
N ASN A 82 -2.93 -0.25 6.80
CA ASN A 82 -2.63 -0.73 5.45
C ASN A 82 -3.86 -1.21 4.68
N LEU A 83 -4.81 -1.87 5.35
CA LEU A 83 -6.09 -2.24 4.74
C LEU A 83 -6.91 -1.00 4.35
N MET A 84 -6.91 0.04 5.18
CA MET A 84 -7.58 1.31 4.83
C MET A 84 -6.87 2.04 3.68
N LEU A 85 -5.56 1.85 3.52
CA LEU A 85 -4.81 2.37 2.38
C LEU A 85 -5.11 1.59 1.10
N SER A 86 -5.28 0.27 1.15
CA SER A 86 -5.61 -0.54 -0.04
C SER A 86 -6.95 -0.16 -0.68
N GLU A 87 -7.87 0.46 0.07
CA GLU A 87 -9.08 1.05 -0.51
C GLU A 87 -8.81 2.29 -1.38
N GLN A 88 -7.64 2.92 -1.22
CA GLN A 88 -7.27 4.19 -1.87
C GLN A 88 -6.21 4.04 -2.96
N ILE A 89 -5.49 2.90 -3.00
CA ILE A 89 -4.50 2.56 -4.01
C ILE A 89 -4.80 1.18 -4.59
N SER A 90 -4.57 1.00 -5.89
CA SER A 90 -4.77 -0.32 -6.52
C SER A 90 -3.60 -1.23 -6.15
N LEU A 91 -3.87 -2.25 -5.33
CA LEU A 91 -2.93 -3.32 -5.02
C LEU A 91 -3.34 -4.63 -5.70
N PRO A 92 -2.42 -5.61 -5.83
CA PRO A 92 -2.80 -6.95 -6.24
C PRO A 92 -3.72 -7.62 -5.21
N ASP A 93 -4.82 -8.25 -5.66
CA ASP A 93 -5.82 -8.91 -4.79
C ASP A 93 -5.21 -9.85 -3.75
N LYS A 94 -4.16 -10.57 -4.11
CA LYS A 94 -3.48 -11.52 -3.21
C LYS A 94 -2.72 -10.82 -2.08
N LEU A 95 -2.20 -9.62 -2.31
CA LEU A 95 -1.56 -8.82 -1.28
C LEU A 95 -2.59 -8.21 -0.31
N GLU A 96 -3.74 -7.79 -0.83
CA GLU A 96 -4.87 -7.35 0.00
C GLU A 96 -5.41 -8.50 0.86
N TRP A 97 -5.53 -9.68 0.26
CA TRP A 97 -5.95 -10.88 0.98
C TRP A 97 -4.95 -11.25 2.08
N PHE A 98 -3.64 -11.18 1.80
CA PHE A 98 -2.59 -11.43 2.79
C PHE A 98 -2.72 -10.48 3.98
N SER A 99 -2.88 -9.19 3.73
CA SER A 99 -3.05 -8.18 4.78
C SER A 99 -4.33 -8.44 5.61
N SER A 100 -5.41 -8.84 4.94
CA SER A 100 -6.71 -9.13 5.60
C SER A 100 -6.63 -10.38 6.48
N SER A 101 -6.03 -11.45 5.98
CA SER A 101 -5.83 -12.69 6.74
C SER A 101 -4.90 -12.49 7.93
N LEU A 102 -3.81 -11.74 7.75
CA LEU A 102 -2.90 -11.39 8.84
C LEU A 102 -3.60 -10.56 9.93
N TYR A 103 -4.52 -9.66 9.55
CA TYR A 103 -5.30 -8.89 10.52
C TYR A 103 -6.19 -9.82 11.36
N GLY A 104 -6.91 -10.74 10.70
CA GLY A 104 -7.75 -11.72 11.39
C GLY A 104 -6.94 -12.64 12.31
N TYR A 105 -5.80 -13.12 11.84
CA TYR A 105 -4.90 -13.98 12.61
C TYR A 105 -4.35 -13.27 13.85
N ASN A 106 -3.82 -12.05 13.71
CA ASN A 106 -3.32 -11.27 14.86
C ASN A 106 -4.44 -10.97 15.88
N TYR A 107 -5.66 -10.71 15.41
CA TYR A 107 -6.81 -10.51 16.29
C TYR A 107 -7.13 -11.77 17.09
N GLN A 108 -7.17 -12.93 16.42
CA GLN A 108 -7.41 -14.21 17.06
C GLN A 108 -6.32 -14.53 18.10
N LEU A 109 -5.04 -14.31 17.78
CA LEU A 109 -3.95 -14.51 18.75
C LEU A 109 -4.18 -13.68 20.02
N LEU A 110 -4.60 -12.42 19.89
CA LEU A 110 -4.90 -11.56 21.04
C LEU A 110 -6.06 -12.09 21.90
N GLU A 111 -7.04 -12.78 21.32
CA GLU A 111 -8.16 -13.41 22.06
C GLU A 111 -7.76 -14.73 22.74
N ASP A 112 -6.89 -15.52 22.09
CA ASP A 112 -6.60 -16.92 22.42
C ASP A 112 -5.44 -17.13 23.43
N PHE A 113 -4.80 -16.08 23.95
CA PHE A 113 -3.63 -16.12 24.88
C PHE A 113 -3.83 -16.79 26.26
N LYS A 114 -4.76 -17.75 26.41
CA LYS A 114 -5.02 -18.45 27.67
C LYS A 114 -4.27 -19.78 27.83
N ASP A 115 -3.65 -20.33 26.78
CA ASP A 115 -2.99 -21.65 26.82
C ASP A 115 -1.49 -21.61 26.44
N GLU A 116 -0.61 -21.92 27.41
CA GLU A 116 0.87 -21.96 27.25
C GLU A 116 1.36 -23.01 26.22
N ALA A 117 0.55 -24.05 25.93
CA ALA A 117 0.94 -25.11 25.01
C ALA A 117 0.90 -24.71 23.52
N GLN A 118 0.23 -23.62 23.16
CA GLN A 118 0.14 -23.12 21.78
C GLN A 118 1.26 -22.16 21.40
N GLU A 119 2.00 -21.64 22.38
CA GLU A 119 2.89 -20.51 22.17
C GLU A 119 4.05 -20.79 21.20
N ASN A 120 4.66 -21.98 21.27
CA ASN A 120 5.77 -22.34 20.37
C ASN A 120 5.32 -22.41 18.90
N SER A 121 4.13 -22.97 18.62
CA SER A 121 3.59 -23.02 17.24
C SER A 121 3.30 -21.61 16.73
N THR A 122 2.66 -20.78 17.56
CA THR A 122 2.38 -19.38 17.23
C THR A 122 3.66 -18.60 16.92
N ARG A 123 4.74 -18.80 17.69
CA ARG A 123 6.03 -18.16 17.42
C ARG A 123 6.61 -18.56 16.06
N GLU A 124 6.57 -19.85 15.71
CA GLU A 124 7.04 -20.33 14.40
C GLU A 124 6.20 -19.78 13.24
N GLU A 125 4.88 -19.70 13.43
CA GLU A 125 3.94 -19.13 12.45
C GLU A 125 4.19 -17.61 12.25
N LEU A 126 4.31 -16.85 13.34
CA LEU A 126 4.65 -15.43 13.30
C LEU A 126 6.03 -15.18 12.67
N GLN A 127 7.01 -16.04 12.96
CA GLN A 127 8.33 -15.96 12.34
C GLN A 127 8.23 -16.20 10.81
N THR A 128 7.42 -17.16 10.37
CA THR A 128 7.16 -17.41 8.95
C THR A 128 6.51 -16.21 8.26
N ILE A 129 5.57 -15.54 8.93
CA ILE A 129 4.93 -14.31 8.44
C ILE A 129 5.97 -13.18 8.30
N ILE A 130 6.79 -12.96 9.34
CA ILE A 130 7.86 -11.95 9.34
C ILE A 130 8.84 -12.19 8.18
N ASP A 131 9.24 -13.43 7.97
CA ASP A 131 10.17 -13.80 6.90
C ASP A 131 9.56 -13.63 5.52
N THR A 132 8.25 -13.87 5.39
CA THR A 132 7.48 -13.61 4.17
C THR A 132 7.43 -12.11 3.88
N ILE A 133 7.08 -11.27 4.85
CA ILE A 133 7.08 -9.81 4.69
C ILE A 133 8.48 -9.30 4.33
N ASN A 134 9.52 -9.80 5.00
CA ASN A 134 10.90 -9.43 4.72
C ASN A 134 11.34 -9.83 3.30
N THR A 135 10.95 -11.02 2.84
CA THR A 135 11.26 -11.49 1.47
C THR A 135 10.49 -10.68 0.44
N TYR A 136 9.22 -10.38 0.72
CA TYR A 136 8.38 -9.52 -0.12
C TYR A 136 8.97 -8.14 -0.30
N GLN A 137 9.40 -7.47 0.78
CA GLN A 137 10.03 -6.15 0.71
C GLN A 137 11.35 -6.15 -0.08
N LYS A 138 12.14 -7.23 0.01
CA LYS A 138 13.36 -7.39 -0.80
C LYS A 138 13.03 -7.57 -2.29
N ALA A 139 11.99 -8.35 -2.61
CA ALA A 139 11.53 -8.56 -3.98
C ALA A 139 10.93 -7.28 -4.57
N LEU A 140 10.24 -6.47 -3.75
CA LEU A 140 9.65 -5.20 -4.15
C LEU A 140 10.70 -4.21 -4.68
N GLN A 141 11.94 -4.25 -4.16
CA GLN A 141 13.03 -3.34 -4.55
C GLN A 141 12.57 -1.87 -4.62
N PHE A 142 11.88 -1.44 -3.57
CA PHE A 142 11.25 -0.13 -3.50
C PHE A 142 12.30 0.99 -3.60
N ASP A 143 12.09 1.92 -4.52
CA ASP A 143 12.84 3.16 -4.62
C ASP A 143 11.90 4.32 -4.30
N TYR A 144 12.38 5.25 -3.46
CA TYR A 144 11.62 6.43 -3.10
C TYR A 144 11.20 7.25 -4.33
N TYR A 145 11.96 7.21 -5.42
CA TYR A 145 11.67 7.97 -6.64
C TYR A 145 10.78 7.24 -7.66
N ASP A 146 10.37 6.00 -7.38
CA ASP A 146 9.49 5.23 -8.28
C ASP A 146 8.19 5.99 -8.55
N THR A 147 7.78 6.03 -9.82
CA THR A 147 6.45 6.51 -10.23
C THR A 147 5.36 5.55 -9.76
N PRO A 148 4.09 6.00 -9.63
CA PRO A 148 2.97 5.11 -9.32
C PRO A 148 2.89 3.88 -10.23
N GLU A 149 3.11 4.05 -11.53
CA GLU A 149 3.10 2.95 -12.49
C GLU A 149 4.25 1.95 -12.27
N GLU A 150 5.44 2.41 -11.90
CA GLU A 150 6.58 1.53 -11.54
C GLU A 150 6.29 0.78 -10.24
N MET A 151 5.75 1.47 -9.23
CA MET A 151 5.38 0.84 -7.97
C MET A 151 4.35 -0.26 -8.19
N ARG A 152 3.25 0.00 -8.91
CA ARG A 152 2.23 -1.04 -9.19
C ARG A 152 2.83 -2.30 -9.82
N ARG A 153 3.73 -2.16 -10.80
CA ARG A 153 4.42 -3.30 -11.43
C ARG A 153 5.31 -4.05 -10.44
N LYS A 154 6.02 -3.32 -9.57
CA LYS A 154 6.83 -3.93 -8.51
C LYS A 154 5.97 -4.69 -7.50
N PHE A 155 4.82 -4.13 -7.10
CA PHE A 155 3.83 -4.80 -6.26
C PHE A 155 3.31 -6.09 -6.91
N GLU A 156 2.94 -6.04 -8.18
CA GLU A 156 2.50 -7.23 -8.95
C GLU A 156 3.59 -8.31 -8.98
N SER A 157 4.82 -7.96 -9.37
CA SER A 157 5.93 -8.92 -9.44
C SER A 157 6.25 -9.54 -8.08
N ALA A 158 6.38 -8.71 -7.03
CA ALA A 158 6.68 -9.21 -5.69
C ALA A 158 5.54 -10.07 -5.12
N THR A 159 4.30 -9.79 -5.49
CA THR A 159 3.15 -10.61 -5.09
C THR A 159 3.21 -11.99 -5.74
N GLU A 160 3.51 -12.05 -7.04
CA GLU A 160 3.66 -13.30 -7.78
C GLU A 160 4.83 -14.14 -7.25
N ASP A 161 5.95 -13.49 -6.94
CA ASP A 161 7.20 -14.15 -6.53
C ASP A 161 7.18 -14.61 -5.06
N VAL A 162 6.38 -13.98 -4.20
CA VAL A 162 6.44 -14.20 -2.73
C VAL A 162 5.09 -14.53 -2.12
N ILE A 163 4.08 -13.67 -2.31
CA ILE A 163 2.80 -13.79 -1.61
C ILE A 163 1.99 -14.99 -2.11
N ILE A 164 1.93 -15.20 -3.43
CA ILE A 164 1.23 -16.36 -3.99
C ILE A 164 1.87 -17.69 -3.54
N PRO A 165 3.21 -17.86 -3.61
CA PRO A 165 3.88 -19.03 -3.06
C PRO A 165 3.64 -19.26 -1.57
N PHE A 166 3.59 -18.20 -0.76
CA PHE A 166 3.30 -18.30 0.68
C PHE A 166 1.94 -18.95 0.94
N PHE A 167 0.90 -18.53 0.21
CA PHE A 167 -0.44 -19.12 0.33
C PHE A 167 -0.49 -20.61 -0.06
N ASN A 168 0.38 -21.03 -0.97
CA ASN A 168 0.39 -22.42 -1.46
C ASN A 168 1.21 -23.37 -0.58
N ASN A 169 2.22 -22.86 0.14
CA ASN A 169 3.25 -23.72 0.76
C ASN A 169 3.34 -23.61 2.28
N SER A 170 3.00 -22.46 2.87
CA SER A 170 3.28 -22.19 4.29
C SER A 170 2.10 -21.64 5.08
N ASN A 171 1.07 -21.14 4.39
CA ASN A 171 -0.04 -20.37 4.94
C ASN A 171 -0.44 -20.74 6.40
N PRO A 172 -0.07 -19.92 7.40
CA PRO A 172 -0.44 -20.10 8.79
C PRO A 172 -1.83 -19.53 9.11
N PHE A 173 -2.50 -18.91 8.14
CA PHE A 173 -3.87 -18.39 8.24
C PHE A 173 -4.92 -19.44 7.85
#